data_AF-A0A520ADY8-F1
#
_entry.id   AF-A0A520ADY8-F1
#
_cell.length_a   1.000
_cell.length_b   1.000
_cell.length_c   1.000
_cell.angle_alpha   90.00
_cell.angle_beta   90.00
_cell.angle_gamma   90.00
#
_symmetry.space_group_name_H-M   'P 1'
#
loop_
_entity.id
_entity.type
_entity.pdbx_description
1 polymer ?
#
loop_
_entity_poly.entity_id
_entity_poly.type
_entity_poly.pdbx_seq_one_letter_code
_entity_poly.pdbx_strand_id
1 'polypeptide(L)'
;SQYQQAYQSYLKSKDRFDYFNNSALSNAALILKNSRLAYQNGEIGYTEYLLNLKQVNTIQENHLLAMLELNQSINKIEYLIGYSQTL
;
A
#
# COMPACT_ATOMS: atom_id res chain seq x y z
N SER A 1 25.95 -12.00 1.16
CA SER A 1 26.36 -10.91 2.08
C SER A 1 25.13 -10.24 2.67
N GLN A 2 25.26 -9.52 3.79
CA GLN A 2 24.14 -8.77 4.39
C GLN A 2 23.58 -7.70 3.43
N TYR A 3 24.47 -7.07 2.65
CA TYR A 3 24.08 -6.13 1.61
C TYR A 3 23.18 -6.76 0.55
N GLN A 4 23.56 -7.94 0.01
CA GLN A 4 22.75 -8.62 -1.00
C GLN A 4 21.33 -8.93 -0.47
N GLN A 5 21.22 -9.35 0.79
CA GLN A 5 19.92 -9.61 1.41
C GLN A 5 19.10 -8.31 1.55
N ALA A 6 19.71 -7.22 1.99
CA ALA A 6 19.04 -5.91 2.10
C ALA A 6 18.57 -5.39 0.73
N TYR A 7 19.39 -5.55 -0.31
CA TYR A 7 19.03 -5.16 -1.68
C TYR A 7 17.85 -5.99 -2.22
N GLN A 8 17.82 -7.30 -1.97
CA GLN A 8 16.68 -8.13 -2.35
C GLN A 8 15.40 -7.75 -1.60
N SER A 9 15.50 -7.38 -0.32
CA SER A 9 14.35 -6.84 0.44
C SER A 9 13.85 -5.52 -0.13
N TYR A 10 14.75 -4.63 -0.55
CA TYR A 10 14.40 -3.37 -1.23
C TYR A 10 13.65 -3.60 -2.54
N LEU A 11 14.11 -4.53 -3.39
CA LEU A 11 13.42 -4.83 -4.64
C LEU A 11 11.98 -5.32 -4.36
N LYS A 12 11.81 -6.21 -3.38
CA LYS A 12 10.49 -6.72 -2.99
C LYS A 12 9.56 -5.63 -2.44
N SER A 13 10.05 -4.76 -1.55
CA SER A 13 9.26 -3.66 -0.99
C SER A 13 8.91 -2.63 -2.06
N LYS A 14 9.83 -2.38 -3.00
CA LYS A 14 9.60 -1.52 -4.16
C LYS A 14 8.50 -2.08 -5.05
N ASP A 15 8.59 -3.35 -5.45
CA ASP A 15 7.58 -3.99 -6.30
C ASP A 15 6.19 -3.97 -5.63
N ARG A 16 6.15 -4.20 -4.31
CA ARG A 16 4.92 -4.10 -3.51
C ARG A 16 4.35 -2.68 -3.54
N PHE A 17 5.17 -1.66 -3.29
CA PHE A 17 4.74 -0.26 -3.32
C PHE A 17 4.24 0.15 -4.72
N ASP A 18 4.94 -0.26 -5.78
CA ASP A 18 4.57 0.00 -7.16
C ASP A 18 3.22 -0.65 -7.52
N TYR A 19 2.96 -1.88 -7.06
CA TYR A 19 1.65 -2.53 -7.24
C TYR A 19 0.49 -1.69 -6.68
N PHE A 20 0.67 -1.10 -5.49
CA PHE A 20 -0.36 -0.24 -4.91
C PHE A 20 -0.57 1.02 -5.74
N ASN A 21 0.50 1.72 -6.12
CA ASN A 21 0.42 2.96 -6.91
C ASN A 21 -0.18 2.73 -8.31
N ASN A 22 0.19 1.63 -8.96
CA ASN A 22 -0.19 1.39 -10.35
C ASN A 22 -1.55 0.70 -10.51
N SER A 23 -2.04 0.02 -9.46
CA SER A 23 -3.24 -0.82 -9.58
C SER A 23 -4.16 -0.73 -8.37
N ALA A 24 -3.69 -1.13 -7.18
CA ALA A 24 -4.60 -1.37 -6.05
C ALA A 24 -5.35 -0.11 -5.62
N LEU A 25 -4.71 1.06 -5.62
CA LEU A 25 -5.35 2.33 -5.27
C LEU A 25 -6.44 2.74 -6.27
N SER A 26 -6.21 2.52 -7.57
CA SER A 26 -7.21 2.78 -8.62
C SER A 26 -8.42 1.87 -8.44
N ASN A 27 -8.19 0.58 -8.17
CA ASN A 27 -9.25 -0.38 -7.89
C ASN A 27 -10.05 0.00 -6.63
N ALA A 28 -9.37 0.43 -5.56
CA ALA A 28 -10.04 0.92 -4.36
C ALA A 28 -10.92 2.15 -4.63
N ALA A 29 -10.46 3.08 -5.46
CA ALA A 29 -11.25 4.23 -5.87
C ALA A 29 -12.51 3.83 -6.68
N LEU A 30 -12.40 2.82 -7.55
CA LEU A 30 -13.54 2.27 -8.28
C LEU A 30 -14.55 1.58 -7.36
N ILE A 31 -14.09 0.77 -6.40
CA ILE A 31 -14.95 0.13 -5.39
C ILE A 31 -15.72 1.21 -4.61
N LEU A 32 -15.03 2.24 -4.12
CA LEU A 32 -15.65 3.34 -3.38
C LEU A 32 -16.73 4.05 -4.20
N LYS A 33 -16.39 4.42 -5.44
CA LYS A 33 -17.32 5.11 -6.35
C LYS A 33 -18.56 4.28 -6.62
N ASN A 34 -18.40 3.01 -7.01
CA ASN A 34 -19.51 2.16 -7.38
C ASN A 34 -20.38 1.80 -6.17
N SER A 35 -19.75 1.51 -5.03
CA SER A 35 -20.47 1.19 -3.79
C SER A 35 -21.32 2.38 -3.32
N ARG A 36 -20.79 3.60 -3.42
CA ARG A 36 -21.55 4.82 -3.11
C ARG A 36 -22.77 4.98 -4.02
N LEU A 37 -22.59 4.81 -5.33
CA LEU A 37 -23.68 4.93 -6.30
C LEU A 37 -24.76 3.87 -6.06
N ALA A 38 -24.36 2.61 -5.90
CA ALA A 38 -25.28 1.49 -5.64
C ALA A 38 -26.09 1.71 -4.35
N TYR A 39 -25.44 2.18 -3.28
CA TYR A 39 -26.15 2.48 -2.02
C TYR A 39 -27.14 3.64 -2.19
N GLN A 40 -26.73 4.71 -2.88
CA GLN A 40 -27.60 5.88 -3.15
C GLN A 40 -28.82 5.52 -4.01
N ASN A 41 -28.68 4.57 -4.94
CA ASN A 41 -29.76 4.09 -5.79
C ASN A 41 -30.63 3.01 -5.10
N GLY A 42 -30.25 2.55 -3.90
CA GLY A 42 -30.93 1.45 -3.21
C GLY A 42 -30.65 0.06 -3.78
N GLU A 43 -29.60 -0.09 -4.59
CA GLU A 43 -29.16 -1.37 -5.17
C GLU A 43 -28.46 -2.27 -4.14
N ILE A 44 -27.77 -1.67 -3.16
CA ILE A 44 -27.15 -2.38 -2.03
C ILE A 44 -27.59 -1.81 -0.69
N GLY A 45 -27.57 -2.66 0.34
CA GLY A 45 -27.87 -2.25 1.71
C GLY A 45 -26.72 -1.53 2.41
N TYR A 46 -27.01 -0.89 3.56
CA TYR A 46 -26.00 -0.21 4.38
C TYR A 46 -24.85 -1.12 4.80
N THR A 47 -25.14 -2.37 5.17
CA THR A 47 -24.11 -3.35 5.59
C THR A 47 -23.13 -3.68 4.47
N GLU A 48 -23.62 -3.84 3.24
CA GLU A 48 -22.78 -4.11 2.07
C GLU A 48 -21.93 -2.88 1.70
N TYR A 49 -22.52 -1.69 1.78
CA TYR A 49 -21.78 -0.44 1.63
C TYR A 49 -20.64 -0.31 2.65
N LEU A 50 -20.93 -0.60 3.94
CA LEU A 50 -19.93 -0.56 5.00
C LEU A 50 -18.81 -1.58 4.80
N LEU A 51 -19.13 -2.78 4.32
CA LEU A 51 -18.12 -3.80 4.01
C LEU A 51 -17.19 -3.35 2.88
N ASN A 52 -17.74 -2.74 1.81
CA ASN A 52 -16.95 -2.17 0.72
C ASN A 52 -16.06 -1.01 1.19
N LEU A 53 -16.56 -0.12 2.06
CA LEU A 53 -15.75 0.93 2.68
C LEU A 53 -14.60 0.35 3.51
N LYS A 54 -14.85 -0.71 4.28
CA LYS A 54 -13.81 -1.40 5.03
C LYS A 54 -12.74 -1.97 4.09
N GLN A 55 -13.14 -2.59 2.99
CA GLN A 55 -12.20 -3.10 1.98
C GLN A 55 -11.33 -1.99 1.39
N VAL A 56 -11.92 -0.85 1.02
CA VAL A 56 -11.20 0.32 0.52
C VAL A 56 -10.18 0.81 1.56
N ASN A 57 -10.58 0.95 2.83
CA ASN A 57 -9.69 1.38 3.89
C ASN A 57 -8.52 0.39 4.09
N THR A 58 -8.78 -0.91 4.04
CA THR A 58 -7.71 -1.92 4.13
C THR A 58 -6.71 -1.82 2.98
N ILE A 59 -7.16 -1.47 1.76
CA ILE A 59 -6.23 -1.26 0.64
C ILE A 59 -5.35 -0.02 0.89
N GLN A 60 -5.94 1.07 1.39
CA GLN A 60 -5.20 2.30 1.72
C GLN A 60 -4.19 2.06 2.85
N GLU A 61 -4.60 1.36 3.91
CA GLU A 61 -3.72 0.98 5.01
C GLU A 61 -2.53 0.15 4.53
N ASN A 62 -2.80 -0.86 3.69
CA ASN A 62 -1.73 -1.70 3.14
C ASN A 62 -0.77 -0.94 2.20
N HIS A 63 -1.24 0.08 1.49
CA HIS A 63 -0.37 0.97 0.71
C HIS A 63 0.58 1.77 1.61
N LEU A 64 0.07 2.33 2.71
CA LEU A 64 0.89 3.05 3.69
C LEU A 64 1.94 2.12 4.33
N LEU A 65 1.55 0.88 4.65
CA LEU A 65 2.49 -0.13 5.14
C LEU A 65 3.56 -0.48 4.09
N ALA A 66 3.19 -0.59 2.81
CA ALA A 66 4.15 -0.83 1.73
C ALA A 66 5.15 0.32 1.58
N MET A 67 4.68 1.56 1.71
CA MET A 67 5.55 2.74 1.70
C MET A 67 6.51 2.73 2.90
N LEU A 68 6.03 2.39 4.10
CA LEU A 68 6.86 2.27 5.29
C LEU A 68 7.94 1.18 5.11
N GLU A 69 7.57 0.01 4.61
CA GLU A 69 8.51 -1.09 4.34
C GLU A 69 9.58 -0.70 3.31
N LEU A 70 9.20 0.04 2.26
CA LEU A 70 10.15 0.57 1.27
C LEU A 70 11.15 1.50 1.95
N ASN A 71 10.69 2.48 2.73
CA ASN A 71 11.55 3.41 3.45
C ASN A 71 12.50 2.68 4.42
N GLN A 72 12.00 1.69 5.17
CA GLN A 72 12.84 0.90 6.08
C GLN A 72 13.91 0.09 5.32
N SER A 73 13.58 -0.44 4.14
CA SER A 73 14.54 -1.17 3.31
C SER A 73 15.65 -0.28 2.75
N ILE A 74 15.32 0.98 2.39
CA ILE A 74 16.28 1.99 1.95
C ILE A 74 17.24 2.33 3.11
N ASN A 75 16.70 2.67 4.28
CA ASN A 75 17.50 2.97 5.49
C ASN A 75 18.46 1.82 5.84
N LYS A 76 18.04 0.56 5.65
CA LYS A 76 18.90 -0.60 5.91
C LYS A 76 20.08 -0.67 4.93
N ILE A 77 19.86 -0.37 3.66
CA ILE A 77 20.93 -0.33 2.66
C ILE A 77 21.90 0.80 3.02
N GLU A 78 21.39 2.01 3.29
CA GLU A 78 22.18 3.18 3.68
C GLU A 78 23.07 2.89 4.91
N TYR A 79 22.52 2.25 5.93
CA TYR A 79 23.27 1.81 7.10
C TYR A 79 24.43 0.87 6.74
N LEU A 80 24.20 -0.11 5.84
CA LEU A 80 25.21 -1.10 5.46
C LEU A 80 26.35 -0.52 4.61
N ILE A 81 26.11 0.59 3.92
CA ILE A 81 27.11 1.27 3.08
C ILE A 81 27.71 2.51 3.75
N GLY A 82 27.31 2.82 4.99
CA GLY A 82 27.87 3.91 5.79
C GLY A 82 27.24 5.28 5.57
N TYR A 83 26.11 5.39 4.85
CA TYR A 83 25.33 6.63 4.74
C TYR A 83 24.32 6.76 5.89
N SER A 84 24.73 6.53 7.14
CA SER A 84 23.84 6.84 8.27
C SER A 84 23.67 8.35 8.34
N GLN A 85 22.48 8.84 7.96
CA GLN A 85 22.15 10.25 7.97
C GLN A 85 22.36 10.78 9.40
N THR A 86 23.38 11.63 9.56
CA THR A 86 23.54 12.47 10.74
C THR A 86 22.34 13.42 10.72
N LEU A 87 21.38 13.14 11.60
CA LEU A 87 20.30 14.07 11.94
C LEU A 87 20.88 15.34 12.55
#